data_AF-A0A3E0N6Y5-F1
#
_entry.id   AF-A0A3E0N6Y5-F1
#
_cell.length_a   1.000
_cell.length_b   1.000
_cell.length_c   1.000
_cell.angle_alpha   90.00
_cell.angle_beta   90.00
_cell.angle_gamma   90.00
#
_symmetry.space_group_name_H-M   'P 1'
#
loop_
_entity.id
_entity.type
_entity.pdbx_description
1 polymer ?
#
loop_
_entity_poly.entity_id
_entity_poly.type
_entity_poly.pdbx_seq_one_letter_code
_entity_poly.pdbx_strand_id
1 'polypeptide(L)'
;MMAGFLKIFFSSAGGSRASARPATRFRAIIERERSRADRSNTTLSLLAIAPTGETPNETVLNRLADFLADRLRVTDDFGLLDDNRMGVVLPDTSSAGAWKVADDVCDHMEAGETPVRCEVFAHPTRLPDELDEDDRHSRNGHEDATTNGNGRGNGAPDADYRHRGRPARPMAEILCQGLPWWKRSLDVLVSLPLLILLSPLFLAIAIVVKLTSRGPIFFAQQRCGLGGRTFLLYKFRSMVSDAEAKRAELEDRNEVSGPVFKIKRDPRITTIGHWLRRSSLDELPQLWNVLRGDMSLVGPRPPIPSETLEYDRWHRRRLEISPGITCIWQVSGRSNVPFTEWMRMDIRYAQSVSLKQDLSILMLTAPAVLTGKGAN
;
A
#
# COMPACT_ATOMS: atom_id res chain seq x y z
N MET A 1 -19.54 -22.00 10.21
CA MET A 1 -20.51 -21.07 9.58
C MET A 1 -20.01 -20.58 8.20
N MET A 2 -19.33 -21.43 7.41
CA MET A 2 -18.75 -21.08 6.08
C MET A 2 -19.31 -21.92 4.91
N ALA A 3 -20.13 -22.94 5.20
CA ALA A 3 -20.52 -23.94 4.20
C ALA A 3 -21.82 -23.62 3.43
N GLY A 4 -22.62 -22.65 3.90
CA GLY A 4 -23.88 -22.26 3.26
C GLY A 4 -23.68 -21.34 2.04
N PHE A 5 -22.68 -20.44 2.10
CA PHE A 5 -22.47 -19.42 1.07
C PHE A 5 -21.91 -19.98 -0.26
N LEU A 6 -21.17 -21.10 -0.19
CA LEU A 6 -20.48 -21.66 -1.36
C LEU A 6 -21.38 -22.52 -2.27
N LYS A 7 -22.50 -23.03 -1.74
CA LYS A 7 -23.30 -24.06 -2.44
C LYS A 7 -24.39 -23.51 -3.35
N ILE A 8 -24.63 -22.20 -3.31
CA ILE A 8 -25.81 -21.58 -3.92
C ILE A 8 -25.49 -20.95 -5.30
N PHE A 9 -24.22 -20.68 -5.61
CA PHE A 9 -23.81 -20.04 -6.87
C PHE A 9 -23.59 -21.00 -8.05
N PHE A 10 -23.81 -22.31 -7.87
CA PHE A 10 -23.72 -23.32 -8.93
C PHE A 10 -25.01 -24.10 -9.04
N SER A 11 -26.09 -23.47 -9.53
CA SER A 11 -27.20 -24.20 -10.12
C SER A 11 -27.53 -23.61 -11.49
N SER A 12 -27.07 -24.33 -12.51
CA SER A 12 -27.52 -24.20 -13.88
C SER A 12 -28.95 -24.72 -13.97
N ALA A 13 -29.93 -23.82 -13.95
CA ALA A 13 -31.27 -24.11 -14.45
C ALA A 13 -31.90 -22.85 -15.07
N GLY A 14 -31.84 -22.78 -16.41
CA GLY A 14 -32.82 -22.07 -17.24
C GLY A 14 -33.03 -20.57 -17.01
N GLY A 15 -32.20 -19.74 -17.64
CA GLY A 15 -32.43 -18.30 -17.78
C GLY A 15 -31.13 -17.53 -17.67
N SER A 16 -30.79 -16.73 -18.67
CA SER A 16 -29.61 -15.86 -18.69
C SER A 16 -29.73 -14.75 -17.63
N ARG A 17 -29.52 -15.08 -16.35
CA ARG A 17 -29.40 -14.12 -15.25
C ARG A 17 -27.94 -13.84 -14.97
N ALA A 18 -27.58 -12.56 -14.84
CA ALA A 18 -26.23 -12.12 -14.57
C ALA A 18 -25.82 -12.57 -13.15
N SER A 19 -25.02 -13.63 -13.04
CA SER A 19 -24.54 -14.12 -11.76
C SER A 19 -23.33 -13.31 -11.28
N ALA A 20 -23.33 -12.94 -10.00
CA ALA A 20 -22.21 -12.21 -9.39
C ALA A 20 -20.90 -13.02 -9.51
N ARG A 21 -19.82 -12.37 -9.91
CA ARG A 21 -18.52 -13.04 -10.07
C ARG A 21 -17.93 -13.44 -8.71
N PRO A 22 -17.29 -14.62 -8.59
CA PRO A 22 -16.59 -15.03 -7.37
C PRO A 22 -15.48 -14.04 -6.99
N ALA A 23 -15.17 -13.93 -5.70
CA ALA A 23 -14.21 -12.95 -5.18
C ALA A 23 -12.85 -12.96 -5.87
N THR A 24 -12.28 -14.15 -6.12
CA THR A 24 -10.99 -14.29 -6.82
C THR A 24 -11.03 -13.75 -8.26
N ARG A 25 -12.11 -14.05 -9.00
CA ARG A 25 -12.28 -13.57 -10.37
C ARG A 25 -12.55 -12.06 -10.38
N PHE A 26 -13.40 -11.60 -9.47
CA PHE A 26 -13.75 -10.19 -9.34
C PHE A 26 -12.54 -9.32 -8.99
N ARG A 27 -11.70 -9.78 -8.05
CA ARG A 27 -10.42 -9.15 -7.73
C ARG A 27 -9.51 -9.00 -8.94
N ALA A 28 -9.39 -10.04 -9.78
CA ALA A 28 -8.61 -9.98 -11.01
C ALA A 28 -9.14 -8.92 -12.00
N ILE A 29 -10.46 -8.69 -12.02
CA ILE A 29 -11.07 -7.63 -12.83
C ILE A 29 -10.73 -6.25 -12.28
N ILE A 30 -10.86 -6.05 -10.96
CA ILE A 30 -10.47 -4.77 -10.33
C ILE A 30 -9.01 -4.45 -10.65
N GLU A 31 -8.10 -5.42 -10.50
CA GLU A 31 -6.68 -5.22 -10.80
C GLU A 31 -6.43 -4.92 -12.29
N ARG A 32 -7.19 -5.56 -13.19
CA ARG A 32 -7.11 -5.32 -14.64
C ARG A 32 -7.56 -3.90 -14.98
N GLU A 33 -8.74 -3.49 -14.52
CA GLU A 33 -9.28 -2.15 -14.80
C GLU A 33 -8.42 -1.06 -14.16
N ARG A 34 -7.86 -1.32 -12.98
CA ARG A 34 -6.90 -0.40 -12.35
C ARG A 34 -5.62 -0.24 -13.17
N SER A 35 -5.09 -1.35 -13.69
CA SER A 35 -3.92 -1.32 -14.57
C SER A 35 -4.21 -0.56 -15.88
N ARG A 36 -5.43 -0.65 -16.40
CA ARG A 36 -5.89 0.16 -17.55
C ARG A 36 -5.98 1.64 -17.19
N ALA A 37 -6.55 1.97 -16.03
CA ALA A 37 -6.64 3.34 -15.54
C ALA A 37 -5.26 3.98 -15.31
N ASP A 38 -4.31 3.23 -14.77
CA ASP A 38 -2.91 3.67 -14.63
C ASP A 38 -2.27 3.97 -15.98
N ARG A 39 -2.49 3.10 -16.97
CA ARG A 39 -1.91 3.25 -18.32
C ARG A 39 -2.53 4.40 -19.11
N SER A 40 -3.84 4.61 -18.95
CA SER A 40 -4.60 5.65 -19.68
C SER A 40 -4.72 6.96 -18.91
N ASN A 41 -4.17 7.02 -17.69
CA ASN A 41 -4.27 8.15 -16.77
C ASN A 41 -5.72 8.55 -16.42
N THR A 42 -6.67 7.61 -16.51
CA THR A 42 -8.10 7.82 -16.19
C THR A 42 -8.40 7.49 -14.73
N THR A 43 -9.64 7.74 -14.30
CA THR A 43 -10.12 7.36 -12.96
C THR A 43 -10.78 5.98 -12.98
N LEU A 44 -10.79 5.34 -11.82
CA LEU A 44 -11.52 4.10 -11.58
C LEU A 44 -12.22 4.22 -10.23
N SER A 45 -13.52 3.93 -10.22
CA SER A 45 -14.28 3.84 -8.97
C SER A 45 -14.75 2.41 -8.74
N LEU A 46 -14.82 2.02 -7.47
CA LEU A 46 -15.38 0.76 -7.02
C LEU A 46 -16.42 1.07 -5.96
N LEU A 47 -17.66 0.66 -6.21
CA LEU A 47 -18.76 0.74 -5.26
C LEU A 47 -18.82 -0.57 -4.47
N ALA A 48 -18.77 -0.50 -3.15
CA ALA A 48 -18.98 -1.63 -2.25
C ALA A 48 -20.33 -1.47 -1.53
N ILE A 49 -21.17 -2.50 -1.62
CA ILE A 49 -22.54 -2.52 -1.14
C ILE A 49 -22.66 -3.61 -0.08
N ALA A 50 -23.14 -3.24 1.11
CA ALA A 50 -23.36 -4.14 2.23
C ALA A 50 -24.82 -4.03 2.72
N PRO A 51 -25.55 -5.14 2.94
CA PRO A 51 -26.87 -5.07 3.57
C PRO A 51 -26.80 -4.57 5.00
N THR A 52 -27.82 -3.82 5.42
CA THR A 52 -27.93 -3.30 6.79
C THR A 52 -28.73 -4.29 7.63
N GLY A 53 -28.09 -4.92 8.63
CA GLY A 53 -28.80 -5.68 9.67
C GLY A 53 -28.57 -7.19 9.72
N GLU A 54 -28.07 -7.85 8.67
CA GLU A 54 -27.75 -9.29 8.67
C GLU A 54 -26.77 -9.66 7.54
N THR A 55 -26.17 -10.85 7.59
CA THR A 55 -25.33 -11.37 6.48
C THR A 55 -26.12 -11.36 5.17
N PRO A 56 -25.51 -11.03 4.02
CA PRO A 56 -26.23 -10.94 2.75
C PRO A 56 -27.01 -12.23 2.46
N ASN A 57 -28.33 -12.14 2.46
CA ASN A 57 -29.19 -13.24 2.05
C ASN A 57 -29.24 -13.30 0.52
N GLU A 58 -29.41 -14.50 -0.05
CA GLU A 58 -29.41 -14.74 -1.50
C GLU A 58 -30.43 -13.86 -2.24
N THR A 59 -31.60 -13.64 -1.63
CA THR A 59 -32.65 -12.78 -2.17
C THR A 59 -32.20 -11.32 -2.35
N VAL A 60 -31.42 -10.80 -1.39
CA VAL A 60 -30.89 -9.43 -1.44
C VAL A 60 -29.84 -9.30 -2.53
N LEU A 61 -28.96 -10.30 -2.65
CA LEU A 61 -27.93 -10.33 -3.70
C LEU A 61 -28.55 -10.44 -5.10
N ASN A 62 -29.58 -11.26 -5.27
CA ASN A 62 -30.26 -11.40 -6.56
C ASN A 62 -31.00 -10.12 -6.96
N ARG A 63 -31.69 -9.46 -6.03
CA ARG A 63 -32.32 -8.15 -6.30
C ARG A 63 -31.29 -7.09 -6.70
N LEU A 64 -30.16 -7.03 -6.00
CA LEU A 64 -29.06 -6.12 -6.35
C LEU A 64 -28.51 -6.42 -7.74
N ALA A 65 -28.27 -7.71 -8.06
CA ALA A 65 -27.76 -8.11 -9.36
C ALA A 65 -28.72 -7.76 -10.50
N ASP A 66 -30.03 -7.99 -10.32
CA ASP A 66 -31.05 -7.65 -11.30
C ASP A 66 -31.14 -6.12 -11.50
N PHE A 67 -31.15 -5.33 -10.42
CA PHE A 67 -31.16 -3.87 -10.51
C PHE A 67 -29.91 -3.30 -11.20
N LEU A 68 -28.74 -3.86 -10.87
CA LEU A 68 -27.47 -3.44 -11.45
C LEU A 68 -27.38 -3.82 -12.94
N ALA A 69 -27.92 -4.98 -13.35
CA ALA A 69 -27.87 -5.42 -14.74
C ALA A 69 -28.54 -4.42 -15.71
N ASP A 70 -29.57 -3.71 -15.27
CA ASP A 70 -30.29 -2.72 -16.08
C ASP A 70 -29.63 -1.32 -16.08
N ARG A 71 -28.73 -1.04 -15.13
CA ARG A 71 -28.12 0.28 -14.93
C ARG A 71 -26.65 0.36 -15.29
N LEU A 72 -25.97 -0.77 -15.24
CA LEU A 72 -24.54 -0.87 -15.51
C LEU A 72 -24.26 -0.83 -17.01
N ARG A 73 -23.20 -0.11 -17.38
CA ARG A 73 -22.68 -0.10 -18.75
C ARG A 73 -22.14 -1.49 -19.07
N VAL A 74 -22.04 -1.80 -20.36
CA VAL A 74 -21.38 -3.04 -20.84
C VAL A 74 -19.93 -3.18 -20.33
N THR A 75 -19.28 -2.06 -20.01
CA THR A 75 -17.92 -2.01 -19.45
C THR A 75 -17.85 -2.23 -17.96
N ASP A 76 -18.97 -2.09 -17.26
CA ASP A 76 -19.03 -2.20 -15.81
C ASP A 76 -19.18 -3.68 -15.44
N ASP A 77 -18.54 -4.07 -14.34
CA ASP A 77 -18.49 -5.44 -13.89
C ASP A 77 -18.85 -5.51 -12.41
N PHE A 78 -19.60 -6.51 -11.98
CA PHE A 78 -19.94 -6.71 -10.56
C PHE A 78 -19.60 -8.12 -10.05
N GLY A 79 -19.41 -8.24 -8.74
CA GLY A 79 -19.03 -9.49 -8.10
C GLY A 79 -18.92 -9.38 -6.59
N LEU A 80 -18.45 -10.43 -5.93
CA LEU A 80 -18.23 -10.44 -4.49
C LEU A 80 -16.83 -9.90 -4.15
N LEU A 81 -16.74 -9.17 -3.04
CA LEU A 81 -15.50 -8.73 -2.43
C LEU A 81 -15.03 -9.77 -1.40
N ASP A 82 -13.74 -9.72 -1.02
CA ASP A 82 -13.13 -10.67 -0.07
C ASP A 82 -13.77 -10.61 1.33
N ASP A 83 -14.44 -9.50 1.67
CA ASP A 83 -15.16 -9.27 2.93
C ASP A 83 -16.67 -9.51 2.83
N ASN A 84 -17.11 -10.22 1.79
CA ASN A 84 -18.50 -10.62 1.54
C ASN A 84 -19.46 -9.46 1.21
N ARG A 85 -18.93 -8.30 0.82
CA ARG A 85 -19.72 -7.21 0.21
C ARG A 85 -19.90 -7.43 -1.29
N MET A 86 -20.96 -6.86 -1.88
CA MET A 86 -21.08 -6.81 -3.33
C MET A 86 -20.27 -5.62 -3.85
N GLY A 87 -19.40 -5.87 -4.81
CA GLY A 87 -18.59 -4.85 -5.47
C GLY A 87 -19.07 -4.59 -6.88
N VAL A 88 -18.98 -3.34 -7.32
CA VAL A 88 -19.23 -2.90 -8.69
C VAL A 88 -18.06 -2.05 -9.17
N VAL A 89 -17.40 -2.49 -10.23
CA VAL A 89 -16.29 -1.78 -10.88
C VAL A 89 -16.88 -0.83 -11.90
N LEU A 90 -16.54 0.45 -11.78
CA LEU A 90 -16.98 1.55 -12.64
C LEU A 90 -15.75 2.18 -13.31
N PRO A 91 -15.31 1.66 -14.47
CA PRO A 91 -14.20 2.23 -15.23
C PRO A 91 -14.52 3.65 -15.69
N ASP A 92 -13.50 4.50 -15.78
CA ASP A 92 -13.62 5.88 -16.27
C ASP A 92 -14.74 6.68 -15.58
N THR A 93 -14.96 6.36 -14.30
CA THR A 93 -16.01 6.95 -13.48
C THR A 93 -15.35 7.64 -12.29
N SER A 94 -15.71 8.91 -12.16
CA SER A 94 -15.33 9.82 -11.10
C SER A 94 -15.93 9.37 -9.75
N SER A 95 -15.37 9.76 -8.61
CA SER A 95 -15.95 9.36 -7.31
C SER A 95 -17.32 9.96 -7.08
N ALA A 96 -17.57 11.19 -7.56
CA ALA A 96 -18.91 11.77 -7.55
C ALA A 96 -19.89 11.00 -8.45
N GLY A 97 -19.45 10.52 -9.62
CA GLY A 97 -20.23 9.66 -10.49
C GLY A 97 -20.60 8.33 -9.83
N ALA A 98 -19.65 7.70 -9.14
CA ALA A 98 -19.89 6.47 -8.39
C ALA A 98 -20.87 6.66 -7.22
N TRP A 99 -20.81 7.81 -6.54
CA TRP A 99 -21.78 8.13 -5.50
C TRP A 99 -23.20 8.33 -6.02
N LYS A 100 -23.40 8.84 -7.24
CA LYS A 100 -24.74 8.89 -7.85
C LYS A 100 -25.32 7.49 -8.05
N VAL A 101 -24.50 6.56 -8.55
CA VAL A 101 -24.90 5.14 -8.67
C VAL A 101 -25.19 4.54 -7.29
N ALA A 102 -24.40 4.89 -6.28
CA ALA A 102 -24.61 4.44 -4.90
C ALA A 102 -25.92 4.95 -4.29
N ASP A 103 -26.26 6.22 -4.51
CA ASP A 103 -27.50 6.84 -4.06
C ASP A 103 -28.70 6.16 -4.75
N ASP A 104 -28.65 5.95 -6.07
CA ASP A 104 -29.70 5.23 -6.83
C ASP A 104 -29.93 3.79 -6.30
N VAL A 105 -28.84 3.09 -5.96
CA VAL A 105 -28.91 1.74 -5.35
C VAL A 105 -29.54 1.79 -3.96
N CYS A 106 -29.12 2.72 -3.10
CA CYS A 106 -29.67 2.88 -1.76
C CYS A 106 -31.17 3.18 -1.81
N ASP A 107 -31.60 4.13 -2.64
CA ASP A 107 -33.00 4.54 -2.77
C ASP A 107 -33.88 3.38 -3.27
N HIS A 108 -33.41 2.62 -4.27
CA HIS A 108 -34.15 1.46 -4.77
C HIS A 108 -34.28 0.35 -3.73
N MET A 109 -33.21 0.08 -2.99
CA MET A 109 -33.16 -1.01 -2.01
C MET A 109 -33.93 -0.67 -0.73
N GLU A 110 -33.98 0.60 -0.32
CA GLU A 110 -34.86 1.09 0.76
C GLU A 110 -36.33 0.95 0.38
N ALA A 111 -36.71 1.31 -0.85
CA ALA A 111 -38.08 1.12 -1.34
C ALA A 111 -38.51 -0.36 -1.36
N GLY A 112 -37.56 -1.29 -1.49
CA GLY A 112 -37.77 -2.74 -1.40
C GLY A 112 -37.72 -3.35 0.00
N GLU A 113 -37.72 -2.50 1.05
CA GLU A 113 -37.60 -2.88 2.48
C GLU A 113 -36.29 -3.63 2.82
N THR A 114 -35.23 -3.40 2.05
CA THR A 114 -33.93 -4.06 2.21
C THR A 114 -32.79 -3.03 2.23
N PRO A 115 -32.66 -2.19 3.27
CA PRO A 115 -31.70 -1.09 3.28
C PRO A 115 -30.26 -1.58 3.13
N VAL A 116 -29.49 -0.93 2.27
CA VAL A 116 -28.07 -1.23 2.04
C VAL A 116 -27.19 -0.01 2.34
N ARG A 117 -25.98 -0.28 2.83
CA ARG A 117 -24.93 0.70 3.00
C ARG A 117 -23.95 0.63 1.83
N CYS A 118 -23.72 1.77 1.21
CA CYS A 118 -22.76 1.93 0.13
C CYS A 118 -21.49 2.67 0.59
N GLU A 119 -20.34 2.20 0.11
CA GLU A 119 -19.04 2.87 0.21
C GLU A 119 -18.41 2.98 -1.18
N VAL A 120 -17.85 4.15 -1.51
CA VAL A 120 -17.15 4.37 -2.77
C VAL A 120 -15.64 4.36 -2.53
N PHE A 121 -14.93 3.59 -3.33
CA PHE A 121 -13.47 3.54 -3.37
C PHE A 121 -12.98 4.14 -4.70
N ALA A 122 -12.00 5.02 -4.65
CA ALA A 122 -11.47 5.71 -5.84
C ALA A 122 -9.99 5.39 -6.08
N HIS A 123 -9.62 5.34 -7.36
CA HIS A 123 -8.25 5.27 -7.85
C HIS A 123 -8.06 6.30 -8.96
N PRO A 124 -7.01 7.14 -8.93
CA PRO A 124 -5.80 7.04 -8.10
C PRO A 124 -6.01 7.35 -6.61
N THR A 125 -5.22 6.68 -5.76
CA THR A 125 -5.11 6.98 -4.32
C THR A 125 -4.42 8.32 -4.13
N ARG A 126 -5.07 9.31 -3.50
CA ARG A 126 -4.39 10.48 -2.94
C ARG A 126 -3.84 10.16 -1.55
N LEU A 127 -2.60 10.57 -1.26
CA LEU A 127 -1.98 10.39 0.05
C LEU A 127 -2.62 11.36 1.07
N PRO A 128 -2.68 11.01 2.37
CA PRO A 128 -3.25 11.89 3.40
C PRO A 128 -2.66 13.31 3.40
N ASP A 129 -1.35 13.42 3.17
CA ASP A 129 -0.68 14.73 3.10
C ASP A 129 -1.08 15.53 1.85
N GLU A 130 -1.40 14.86 0.73
CA GLU A 130 -1.96 15.52 -0.48
C GLU A 130 -3.38 16.07 -0.21
N LEU A 131 -4.13 15.48 0.74
CA LEU A 131 -5.46 15.96 1.12
C LEU A 131 -5.39 17.17 2.08
N ASP A 132 -4.40 17.18 2.98
CA ASP A 132 -4.21 18.26 3.96
C ASP A 132 -3.62 19.54 3.35
N GLU A 133 -2.80 19.44 2.29
CA GLU A 133 -2.26 20.60 1.56
C GLU A 133 -3.34 21.30 0.72
N ASP A 134 -4.19 20.53 0.03
CA ASP A 134 -5.30 21.05 -0.78
C ASP A 134 -6.40 21.70 0.10
N ASP A 135 -6.81 21.07 1.22
CA ASP A 135 -7.81 21.65 2.15
C ASP A 135 -7.30 22.98 2.79
N ARG A 136 -5.98 23.20 2.88
CA ARG A 136 -5.39 24.50 3.31
C ARG A 136 -5.37 25.54 2.19
N HIS A 137 -5.06 25.15 0.96
CA HIS A 137 -5.07 26.06 -0.19
C HIS A 137 -6.49 26.47 -0.59
N SER A 138 -7.47 25.56 -0.53
CA SER A 138 -8.89 25.85 -0.78
C SER A 138 -9.51 26.77 0.29
N ARG A 139 -8.98 26.81 1.52
CA ARG A 139 -9.39 27.76 2.56
C ARG A 139 -8.79 29.16 2.41
N ASN A 140 -7.58 29.26 1.85
CA ASN A 140 -6.91 30.55 1.64
C ASN A 140 -7.27 31.22 0.30
N GLY A 141 -8.01 30.55 -0.58
CA GLY A 141 -8.40 31.06 -1.91
C GLY A 141 -9.74 31.82 -1.97
N HIS A 142 -10.33 32.23 -0.84
CA HIS A 142 -11.63 32.92 -0.82
C HIS A 142 -11.55 34.45 -0.61
N GLU A 143 -10.39 35.06 -0.87
CA GLU A 143 -10.23 36.51 -0.97
C GLU A 143 -9.33 36.83 -2.18
N ASP A 144 -9.94 36.96 -3.36
CA ASP A 144 -9.71 38.08 -4.29
C ASP A 144 -10.20 37.77 -5.71
N ALA A 145 -10.90 38.76 -6.26
CA ALA A 145 -11.63 38.68 -7.52
C ALA A 145 -10.75 39.01 -8.74
N THR A 146 -11.21 38.53 -9.90
CA THR A 146 -10.96 39.02 -11.28
C THR A 146 -9.52 39.00 -11.81
N THR A 147 -9.28 38.26 -12.91
CA THR A 147 -8.79 38.77 -14.21
C THR A 147 -8.70 37.63 -15.24
N ASN A 148 -8.99 38.00 -16.49
CA ASN A 148 -9.07 37.23 -17.72
C ASN A 148 -7.71 36.64 -18.16
N GLY A 149 -7.67 35.41 -18.70
CA GLY A 149 -6.44 34.84 -19.28
C GLY A 149 -6.57 33.38 -19.73
N ASN A 150 -6.64 33.18 -21.04
CA ASN A 150 -6.80 31.91 -21.75
C ASN A 150 -5.63 30.92 -21.48
N GLY A 151 -5.94 29.74 -20.94
CA GLY A 151 -4.97 28.65 -20.76
C GLY A 151 -5.69 27.31 -20.60
N ARG A 152 -5.72 26.52 -21.69
CA ARG A 152 -6.24 25.14 -21.69
C ARG A 152 -5.33 24.24 -20.86
N GLY A 153 -5.77 23.87 -19.66
CA GLY A 153 -5.23 22.80 -18.83
C GLY A 153 -6.36 22.19 -18.00
N ASN A 154 -6.74 20.96 -18.33
CA ASN A 154 -7.89 20.27 -17.75
C ASN A 154 -7.72 19.99 -16.25
N GLY A 155 -8.68 20.48 -15.45
CA GLY A 155 -9.26 19.79 -14.30
C GLY A 155 -8.44 19.76 -13.01
N ALA A 156 -8.52 20.83 -12.21
CA ALA A 156 -8.26 20.75 -10.77
C ALA A 156 -9.31 19.80 -10.14
N PRO A 157 -8.94 18.70 -9.45
CA PRO A 157 -9.88 17.62 -9.17
C PRO A 157 -10.38 17.64 -7.71
N ASP A 158 -10.59 18.83 -7.15
CA ASP A 158 -11.00 19.01 -5.74
C ASP A 158 -12.50 18.74 -5.52
N ALA A 159 -13.31 18.87 -6.57
CA ALA A 159 -14.76 18.65 -6.51
C ALA A 159 -15.18 17.17 -6.59
N ASP A 160 -14.27 16.27 -6.99
CA ASP A 160 -14.67 14.90 -7.34
C ASP A 160 -14.63 13.94 -6.14
N TYR A 161 -13.83 14.23 -5.12
CA TYR A 161 -13.57 13.29 -4.01
C TYR A 161 -14.69 13.23 -2.97
N ARG A 162 -15.45 14.32 -2.78
CA ARG A 162 -16.56 14.42 -1.83
C ARG A 162 -17.87 14.62 -2.59
N HIS A 163 -18.82 13.69 -2.42
CA HIS A 163 -20.20 13.87 -2.91
C HIS A 163 -21.13 14.08 -1.72
N ARG A 164 -21.86 15.20 -1.68
CA ARG A 164 -22.75 15.57 -0.56
C ARG A 164 -22.07 15.41 0.83
N GLY A 165 -20.78 15.75 0.93
CA GLY A 165 -20.00 15.61 2.16
C GLY A 165 -19.52 14.19 2.49
N ARG A 166 -19.85 13.17 1.69
CA ARG A 166 -19.36 11.79 1.85
C ARG A 166 -18.04 11.61 1.08
N PRO A 167 -16.91 11.32 1.75
CA PRO A 167 -15.64 11.12 1.06
C PRO A 167 -15.59 9.75 0.38
N ALA A 168 -15.00 9.70 -0.82
CA ALA A 168 -14.52 8.43 -1.36
C ALA A 168 -13.34 7.92 -0.51
N ARG A 169 -13.14 6.61 -0.47
CA ARG A 169 -12.00 5.97 0.22
C ARG A 169 -10.92 5.59 -0.78
N PRO A 170 -9.64 5.53 -0.39
CA PRO A 170 -8.60 4.99 -1.26
C PRO A 170 -8.88 3.54 -1.67
N MET A 171 -8.82 3.22 -2.96
CA MET A 171 -8.96 1.84 -3.43
C MET A 171 -7.88 0.90 -2.87
N ALA A 172 -6.75 1.44 -2.42
CA ALA A 172 -5.75 0.69 -1.67
C ALA A 172 -6.34 0.01 -0.43
N GLU A 173 -7.36 0.55 0.24
CA GLU A 173 -7.89 -0.05 1.47
C GLU A 173 -8.54 -1.42 1.25
N ILE A 174 -9.12 -1.65 0.07
CA ILE A 174 -9.73 -2.95 -0.28
C ILE A 174 -8.78 -3.88 -1.03
N LEU A 175 -7.76 -3.29 -1.69
CA LEU A 175 -6.74 -4.03 -2.42
C LEU A 175 -5.54 -4.40 -1.57
N CYS A 176 -5.29 -3.71 -0.47
CA CYS A 176 -4.24 -4.05 0.49
C CYS A 176 -4.45 -5.48 0.98
N GLN A 177 -3.43 -6.30 0.79
CA GLN A 177 -3.41 -7.65 1.31
C GLN A 177 -2.96 -7.57 2.77
N GLY A 178 -3.84 -7.94 3.68
CA GLY A 178 -3.42 -8.26 5.04
C GLY A 178 -2.35 -9.34 5.02
N LEU A 179 -1.43 -9.32 5.99
CA LEU A 179 -0.45 -10.39 6.16
C LEU A 179 -1.19 -11.73 6.34
N PRO A 180 -0.95 -12.74 5.48
CA PRO A 180 -1.50 -14.06 5.68
C PRO A 180 -1.15 -14.57 7.09
N TRP A 181 -2.06 -15.31 7.71
CA TRP A 181 -1.85 -15.81 9.08
C TRP A 181 -0.53 -16.58 9.23
N TRP A 182 -0.16 -17.38 8.22
CA TRP A 182 1.09 -18.14 8.23
C TRP A 182 2.32 -17.24 8.21
N LYS A 183 2.25 -16.11 7.48
CA LYS A 183 3.33 -15.14 7.34
C LYS A 183 3.50 -14.38 8.65
N ARG A 184 2.38 -13.99 9.26
CA ARG A 184 2.39 -13.36 10.59
C ARG A 184 2.93 -14.30 11.66
N SER A 185 2.56 -15.58 11.64
CA SER A 185 3.11 -16.58 12.55
C SER A 185 4.62 -16.74 12.36
N LEU A 186 5.10 -16.82 11.11
CA LEU A 186 6.54 -16.87 10.82
C LEU A 186 7.27 -15.63 11.36
N ASP A 187 6.72 -14.45 11.13
CA ASP A 187 7.28 -13.19 11.59
C ASP A 187 7.46 -13.18 13.11
N VAL A 188 6.44 -13.59 13.88
CA VAL A 188 6.52 -13.65 15.35
C VAL A 188 7.47 -14.76 15.81
N LEU A 189 7.37 -15.97 15.25
CA LEU A 189 8.18 -17.12 15.65
C LEU A 189 9.67 -16.94 15.39
N VAL A 190 10.05 -16.11 14.41
CA VAL A 190 11.46 -15.83 14.12
C VAL A 190 11.93 -14.55 14.83
N SER A 191 11.16 -13.47 14.79
CA SER A 191 11.60 -12.19 15.37
C SER A 191 11.69 -12.21 16.90
N LEU A 192 10.76 -12.87 17.60
CA LEU A 192 10.75 -12.90 19.06
C LEU A 192 11.98 -13.64 19.63
N PRO A 193 12.31 -14.88 19.20
CA PRO A 193 13.53 -15.54 19.67
C PRO A 193 14.81 -14.80 19.28
N LEU A 194 14.88 -14.21 18.08
CA LEU A 194 16.04 -13.42 17.66
C LEU A 194 16.23 -12.19 18.54
N LEU A 195 15.16 -11.47 18.89
CA LEU A 195 15.25 -10.32 19.80
C LEU A 195 15.78 -10.72 21.18
N ILE A 196 15.34 -11.86 21.71
CA ILE A 196 15.81 -12.38 23.01
C ILE A 196 17.28 -12.79 22.92
N LEU A 197 17.63 -13.61 21.93
CA LEU A 197 18.98 -14.14 21.74
C LEU A 197 20.01 -13.04 21.44
N LEU A 198 19.62 -12.04 20.65
CA LEU A 198 20.47 -10.91 20.28
C LEU A 198 20.45 -9.78 21.31
N SER A 199 19.66 -9.87 22.38
CA SER A 199 19.60 -8.82 23.41
C SER A 199 20.96 -8.47 24.04
N PRO A 200 21.89 -9.41 24.32
CA PRO A 200 23.22 -9.06 24.81
C PRO A 200 24.04 -8.31 23.77
N LEU A 201 23.92 -8.69 22.49
CA LEU A 201 24.57 -8.01 21.37
C LEU A 201 24.01 -6.60 21.19
N PHE A 202 22.70 -6.42 21.34
CA PHE A 202 22.05 -5.10 21.27
C PHE A 202 22.59 -4.18 22.36
N LEU A 203 22.76 -4.69 23.58
CA LEU A 203 23.35 -3.94 24.68
C LEU A 203 24.80 -3.55 24.38
N ALA A 204 25.61 -4.48 23.86
CA ALA A 204 26.99 -4.18 23.49
C ALA A 204 27.08 -3.10 22.39
N ILE A 205 26.29 -3.22 21.32
CA ILE A 205 26.22 -2.20 20.25
C ILE A 205 25.75 -0.86 20.82
N ALA A 206 24.74 -0.88 21.68
CA ALA A 206 24.18 0.30 22.33
C ALA A 206 25.24 1.07 23.12
N ILE A 207 26.07 0.36 23.91
CA ILE A 207 27.20 0.95 24.65
C ILE A 207 28.21 1.55 23.68
N VAL A 208 28.65 0.81 22.65
CA VAL A 208 29.65 1.30 21.70
C VAL A 208 29.16 2.56 20.97
N VAL A 209 27.92 2.56 20.48
CA VAL A 209 27.31 3.74 19.82
C VAL A 209 27.27 4.92 20.78
N LYS A 210 26.91 4.71 22.04
CA LYS A 210 26.82 5.79 23.05
C LYS A 210 28.19 6.37 23.42
N LEU A 211 29.23 5.55 23.45
CA LEU A 211 30.60 5.97 23.77
C LEU A 211 31.31 6.67 22.60
N THR A 212 30.95 6.32 21.36
CA THR A 212 31.66 6.79 20.15
C THR A 212 30.95 7.91 19.40
N SER A 213 29.67 8.16 19.69
CA SER A 213 28.87 9.20 19.02
C SER A 213 27.93 9.90 19.99
N ARG A 214 27.77 11.22 19.83
CA ARG A 214 26.81 12.02 20.61
C ARG A 214 25.39 11.80 20.07
N GLY A 215 24.43 11.57 20.96
CA GLY A 215 23.01 11.45 20.62
C GLY A 215 22.33 10.19 21.22
N PRO A 216 21.11 9.88 20.75
CA PRO A 216 20.40 8.66 21.14
C PRO A 216 20.93 7.43 20.40
N ILE A 217 20.79 6.26 21.03
CA ILE A 217 21.33 4.98 20.55
C ILE A 217 20.59 4.52 19.29
N PHE A 218 19.26 4.64 19.32
CA PHE A 218 18.42 4.33 18.18
C PHE A 218 18.19 5.56 17.32
N PHE A 219 18.17 5.32 16.01
CA PHE A 219 17.66 6.23 15.01
C PHE A 219 16.25 5.75 14.63
N ALA A 220 15.29 6.66 14.64
CA ALA A 220 13.92 6.40 14.22
C ALA A 220 13.61 7.27 12.99
N GLN A 221 13.03 6.66 11.97
CA GLN A 221 12.66 7.36 10.74
C GLN A 221 11.24 6.99 10.32
N GLN A 222 10.45 7.99 9.93
CA GLN A 222 9.14 7.74 9.35
C GLN A 222 9.28 7.04 7.99
N ARG A 223 8.47 6.00 7.80
CA ARG A 223 8.44 5.16 6.60
C ARG A 223 7.00 4.82 6.26
N CYS A 224 6.72 4.59 4.98
CA CYS A 224 5.41 4.12 4.54
C CYS A 224 5.35 2.59 4.60
N GLY A 225 4.27 2.07 5.19
CA GLY A 225 3.95 0.66 5.29
C GLY A 225 2.72 0.29 4.45
N LEU A 226 1.95 -0.68 4.94
CA LEU A 226 0.76 -1.19 4.26
C LEU A 226 -0.24 -0.05 3.98
N GLY A 227 -0.68 0.06 2.73
CA GLY A 227 -1.59 1.09 2.26
C GLY A 227 -1.04 2.51 2.32
N GLY A 228 0.29 2.66 2.44
CA GLY A 228 0.95 3.97 2.58
C GLY A 228 0.93 4.55 4.00
N ARG A 229 0.35 3.84 4.98
CA ARG A 229 0.33 4.29 6.38
C ARG A 229 1.75 4.46 6.93
N THR A 230 2.01 5.56 7.62
CA THR A 230 3.33 5.83 8.16
C THR A 230 3.58 5.06 9.46
N PHE A 231 4.80 4.56 9.64
CA PHE A 231 5.29 3.98 10.89
C PHE A 231 6.73 4.42 11.17
N LEU A 232 7.17 4.27 12.42
CA LEU A 232 8.56 4.54 12.81
C LEU A 232 9.41 3.30 12.61
N LEU A 233 10.37 3.36 11.69
CA LEU A 233 11.37 2.33 11.48
C LEU A 233 12.56 2.59 12.40
N TYR A 234 12.99 1.55 13.14
CA TYR A 234 14.11 1.64 14.09
C TYR A 234 15.40 1.06 13.53
N LYS A 235 16.51 1.76 13.74
CA LYS A 235 17.89 1.31 13.46
C LYS A 235 18.82 1.69 14.61
N PHE A 236 19.98 1.08 14.71
CA PHE A 236 21.08 1.69 15.48
C PHE A 236 21.59 2.92 14.75
N ARG A 237 21.95 3.95 15.51
CA ARG A 237 22.55 5.15 14.95
C ARG A 237 23.90 4.81 14.33
N SER A 238 23.99 4.89 13.01
CA SER A 238 25.24 4.75 12.25
C SER A 238 25.75 6.08 11.69
N MET A 239 24.95 7.14 11.72
CA MET A 239 25.28 8.47 11.19
C MET A 239 25.38 9.54 12.29
N VAL A 240 26.07 10.64 11.97
CA VAL A 240 26.14 11.85 12.80
C VAL A 240 24.76 12.47 13.01
N SER A 241 24.57 13.24 14.08
CA SER A 241 23.27 13.78 14.48
C SER A 241 22.65 14.75 13.48
N ASP A 242 23.47 15.44 12.69
CA ASP A 242 23.09 16.43 11.67
C ASP A 242 23.08 15.85 10.25
N ALA A 243 23.04 14.52 10.10
CA ALA A 243 23.13 13.84 8.80
C ALA A 243 21.99 14.21 7.83
N GLU A 244 20.77 14.43 8.33
CA GLU A 244 19.65 14.81 7.46
C GLU A 244 19.83 16.25 6.93
N ALA A 245 20.31 17.19 7.75
CA ALA A 245 20.60 18.56 7.30
C ALA A 245 21.69 18.58 6.23
N LYS A 246 22.73 17.75 6.40
CA LYS A 246 23.81 17.56 5.42
C LYS A 246 23.38 16.81 4.15
N ARG A 247 22.16 16.26 4.09
CA ARG A 247 21.69 15.52 2.91
C ARG A 247 21.54 16.45 1.71
N ALA A 248 20.92 17.61 1.91
CA ALA A 248 20.68 18.58 0.84
C ALA A 248 21.97 19.03 0.16
N GLU A 249 23.05 19.18 0.93
CA GLU A 249 24.39 19.54 0.45
C GLU A 249 25.10 18.40 -0.32
N LEU A 250 24.56 17.19 -0.29
CA LEU A 250 25.14 16.00 -0.90
C LEU A 250 24.30 15.45 -2.07
N GLU A 251 23.24 16.15 -2.49
CA GLU A 251 22.34 15.70 -3.56
C GLU A 251 23.09 15.50 -4.89
N ASP A 252 24.04 16.37 -5.20
CA ASP A 252 24.92 16.29 -6.38
C ASP A 252 25.79 15.03 -6.42
N ARG A 253 25.90 14.31 -5.28
CA ARG A 253 26.71 13.09 -5.14
C ARG A 253 25.86 11.81 -5.17
N ASN A 254 24.56 11.89 -5.44
CA ASN A 254 23.68 10.73 -5.49
C ASN A 254 24.08 9.77 -6.63
N GLU A 255 24.31 8.50 -6.30
CA GLU A 255 24.77 7.47 -7.24
C GLU A 255 23.61 6.61 -7.80
N VAL A 256 22.35 6.89 -7.43
CA VAL A 256 21.18 6.10 -7.83
C VAL A 256 20.13 7.00 -8.47
N SER A 257 19.50 6.50 -9.53
CA SER A 257 18.40 7.19 -10.22
C SER A 257 17.06 7.04 -9.48
N GLY A 258 16.18 8.04 -9.62
CA GLY A 258 14.85 8.06 -9.00
C GLY A 258 14.87 8.73 -7.61
N PRO A 259 13.78 8.63 -6.83
CA PRO A 259 13.62 9.39 -5.57
C PRO A 259 14.56 8.92 -4.43
N VAL A 260 15.38 7.90 -4.67
CA VAL A 260 16.19 7.24 -3.66
C VAL A 260 17.58 7.86 -3.61
N PHE A 261 18.01 8.22 -2.40
CA PHE A 261 19.34 8.76 -2.16
C PHE A 261 20.34 7.69 -1.72
N LYS A 262 21.48 7.56 -2.40
CA LYS A 262 22.56 6.64 -2.01
C LYS A 262 23.94 7.14 -2.45
N ILE A 263 24.88 7.19 -1.52
CA ILE A 263 26.31 7.48 -1.73
C ILE A 263 27.13 6.30 -1.19
N LYS A 264 28.18 5.85 -1.91
CA LYS A 264 29.08 4.78 -1.40
C LYS A 264 29.93 5.27 -0.22
N ARG A 265 30.62 6.40 -0.38
CA ARG A 265 31.44 7.04 0.67
C ARG A 265 30.71 8.23 1.26
N ASP A 266 29.69 7.92 2.06
CA ASP A 266 28.86 8.92 2.72
C ASP A 266 29.61 9.52 3.93
N PRO A 267 29.98 10.81 3.90
CA PRO A 267 30.75 11.45 4.97
C PRO A 267 29.95 11.62 6.28
N ARG A 268 28.64 11.33 6.25
CA ARG A 268 27.76 11.42 7.42
C ARG A 268 27.82 10.17 8.30
N ILE A 269 28.48 9.10 7.84
CA ILE A 269 28.59 7.84 8.58
C ILE A 269 29.73 7.96 9.62
N THR A 270 29.47 7.52 10.85
CA THR A 270 30.48 7.45 11.91
C THR A 270 31.44 6.28 11.70
N THR A 271 32.62 6.29 12.32
CA THR A 271 33.59 5.17 12.20
C THR A 271 32.99 3.82 12.62
N ILE A 272 32.27 3.78 13.75
CA ILE A 272 31.53 2.58 14.15
C ILE A 272 30.36 2.29 13.20
N GLY A 273 29.71 3.33 12.68
CA GLY A 273 28.62 3.23 11.72
C GLY A 273 29.01 2.52 10.44
N HIS A 274 30.24 2.70 9.95
CA HIS A 274 30.75 1.94 8.81
C HIS A 274 30.79 0.45 9.10
N TRP A 275 31.27 0.06 10.29
CA TRP A 275 31.29 -1.34 10.69
C TRP A 275 29.86 -1.90 10.82
N LEU A 276 28.97 -1.19 11.52
CA LEU A 276 27.58 -1.62 11.73
C LEU A 276 26.82 -1.82 10.40
N ARG A 277 26.97 -0.89 9.46
CA ARG A 277 26.33 -0.97 8.14
C ARG A 277 26.90 -2.11 7.32
N ARG A 278 28.22 -2.34 7.38
CA ARG A 278 28.89 -3.42 6.63
C ARG A 278 28.40 -4.81 7.07
N SER A 279 28.14 -4.98 8.36
CA SER A 279 27.61 -6.23 8.92
C SER A 279 26.08 -6.25 9.01
N SER A 280 25.38 -5.23 8.49
CA SER A 280 23.92 -5.02 8.62
C SER A 280 23.39 -5.06 10.06
N LEU A 281 24.27 -4.83 11.04
CA LEU A 281 23.90 -4.88 12.46
C LEU A 281 23.07 -3.66 12.86
N ASP A 282 23.20 -2.55 12.13
CA ASP A 282 22.38 -1.36 12.36
C ASP A 282 20.90 -1.57 12.08
N GLU A 283 20.54 -2.58 11.28
CA GLU A 283 19.16 -2.88 10.92
C GLU A 283 18.45 -3.86 11.86
N LEU A 284 19.18 -4.52 12.77
CA LEU A 284 18.59 -5.48 13.70
C LEU A 284 17.44 -4.94 14.57
N PRO A 285 17.41 -3.66 15.00
CA PRO A 285 16.26 -3.10 15.72
C PRO A 285 14.94 -3.16 14.93
N GLN A 286 14.97 -3.31 13.60
CA GLN A 286 13.77 -3.51 12.78
C GLN A 286 13.03 -4.81 13.11
N LEU A 287 13.66 -5.79 13.77
CA LEU A 287 12.97 -6.98 14.28
C LEU A 287 11.84 -6.59 15.26
N TRP A 288 11.97 -5.47 15.96
CA TRP A 288 10.90 -4.92 16.79
C TRP A 288 9.69 -4.46 15.96
N ASN A 289 9.93 -3.82 14.81
CA ASN A 289 8.87 -3.43 13.87
C ASN A 289 8.16 -4.66 13.30
N VAL A 290 8.90 -5.72 13.02
CA VAL A 290 8.32 -7.01 12.62
C VAL A 290 7.46 -7.58 13.73
N LEU A 291 7.95 -7.63 14.97
CA LEU A 291 7.17 -8.15 16.10
C LEU A 291 5.91 -7.33 16.36
N ARG A 292 5.96 -5.99 16.22
CA ARG A 292 4.79 -5.11 16.33
C ARG A 292 3.77 -5.28 15.19
N GLY A 293 4.20 -5.79 14.04
CA GLY A 293 3.37 -5.91 12.85
C GLY A 293 3.37 -4.68 11.94
N ASP A 294 4.30 -3.74 12.13
CA ASP A 294 4.50 -2.64 11.17
C ASP A 294 5.18 -3.16 9.87
N MET A 295 5.97 -4.22 10.00
CA MET A 295 6.77 -4.84 8.95
C MET A 295 6.62 -6.37 8.99
N SER A 296 7.11 -7.03 7.95
CA SER A 296 7.35 -8.47 7.88
C SER A 296 8.85 -8.75 7.75
N LEU A 297 9.28 -9.98 7.96
CA LEU A 297 10.68 -10.37 7.68
C LEU A 297 11.00 -10.17 6.19
N VAL A 298 10.06 -10.57 5.32
CA VAL A 298 10.17 -10.48 3.86
C VAL A 298 9.07 -9.60 3.30
N GLY A 299 9.43 -8.66 2.44
CA GLY A 299 8.48 -7.74 1.81
C GLY A 299 9.22 -6.59 1.11
N PRO A 300 8.52 -5.74 0.33
CA PRO A 300 9.12 -4.57 -0.31
C PRO A 300 9.87 -3.69 0.70
N ARG A 301 10.96 -3.04 0.26
CA ARG A 301 11.65 -2.07 1.13
C ARG A 301 10.71 -0.93 1.52
N PRO A 302 10.59 -0.57 2.82
CA PRO A 302 9.76 0.53 3.27
C PRO A 302 10.29 1.88 2.73
N PRO A 303 9.53 2.60 1.88
CA PRO A 303 9.98 3.89 1.36
C PRO A 303 9.81 5.02 2.38
N ILE A 304 10.52 6.12 2.16
CA ILE A 304 10.29 7.37 2.91
C ILE A 304 9.02 8.04 2.34
N PRO A 305 8.23 8.77 3.15
CA PRO A 305 7.10 9.53 2.63
C PRO A 305 7.45 10.41 1.41
N SER A 306 8.57 11.11 1.44
CA SER A 306 9.04 11.92 0.30
C SER A 306 9.21 11.09 -0.99
N GLU A 307 9.75 9.87 -0.89
CA GLU A 307 9.92 8.99 -2.06
C GLU A 307 8.57 8.61 -2.66
N THR A 308 7.53 8.43 -1.83
CA THR A 308 6.19 8.02 -2.30
C THR A 308 5.43 9.12 -3.03
N LEU A 309 5.76 10.39 -2.79
CA LEU A 309 5.17 11.52 -3.51
C LEU A 309 5.62 11.55 -4.98
N GLU A 310 6.85 11.13 -5.26
CA GLU A 310 7.43 11.08 -6.61
C GLU A 310 7.06 9.79 -7.39
N TYR A 311 6.25 8.91 -6.80
CA TYR A 311 5.86 7.66 -7.44
C TYR A 311 4.77 7.83 -8.50
N ASP A 312 5.05 7.33 -9.71
CA ASP A 312 3.98 6.99 -10.66
C ASP A 312 2.87 6.15 -10.00
N ARG A 313 1.64 6.29 -10.51
CA ARG A 313 0.45 5.60 -9.97
C ARG A 313 0.66 4.09 -9.82
N TRP A 314 1.32 3.46 -10.79
CA TRP A 314 1.59 2.03 -10.77
C TRP A 314 2.67 1.62 -9.76
N HIS A 315 3.65 2.50 -9.45
CA HIS A 315 4.66 2.23 -8.41
C HIS A 315 4.03 2.10 -7.03
N ARG A 316 2.96 2.86 -6.75
CA ARG A 316 2.23 2.84 -5.46
C ARG A 316 1.67 1.46 -5.14
N ARG A 317 1.52 0.56 -6.12
CA ARG A 317 1.07 -0.82 -5.91
C ARG A 317 1.97 -1.64 -4.98
N ARG A 318 3.24 -1.29 -4.86
CA ARG A 318 4.15 -1.94 -3.90
C ARG A 318 3.75 -1.75 -2.43
N LEU A 319 2.92 -0.74 -2.14
CA LEU A 319 2.43 -0.43 -0.79
C LEU A 319 1.22 -1.30 -0.41
N GLU A 320 0.70 -2.14 -1.30
CA GLU A 320 -0.44 -3.03 -1.03
C GLU A 320 -0.10 -4.24 -0.18
N ILE A 321 1.16 -4.40 0.18
CA ILE A 321 1.65 -5.43 1.10
C ILE A 321 2.52 -4.80 2.18
N SER A 322 2.59 -5.46 3.33
CA SER A 322 3.47 -5.03 4.41
C SER A 322 4.95 -5.02 3.95
N PRO A 323 5.72 -3.97 4.26
CA PRO A 323 7.12 -3.89 3.90
C PRO A 323 7.96 -4.92 4.67
N GLY A 324 9.15 -5.22 4.13
CA GLY A 324 10.07 -6.23 4.66
C GLY A 324 11.36 -5.66 5.24
N ILE A 325 12.00 -6.41 6.15
CA ILE A 325 13.43 -6.22 6.46
C ILE A 325 14.25 -6.58 5.22
N THR A 326 13.97 -7.74 4.61
CA THR A 326 14.57 -8.16 3.34
C THR A 326 13.55 -8.16 2.20
N CYS A 327 14.01 -7.97 0.97
CA CYS A 327 13.18 -7.94 -0.23
C CYS A 327 13.83 -8.66 -1.41
N ILE A 328 13.01 -8.95 -2.44
CA ILE A 328 13.42 -9.76 -3.59
C ILE A 328 14.62 -9.17 -4.36
N TRP A 329 14.64 -7.86 -4.62
CA TRP A 329 15.74 -7.26 -5.38
C TRP A 329 17.03 -7.13 -4.55
N GLN A 330 16.93 -7.04 -3.21
CA GLN A 330 18.11 -7.08 -2.33
C GLN A 330 18.87 -8.41 -2.45
N VAL A 331 18.19 -9.51 -2.77
CA VAL A 331 18.84 -10.83 -2.97
C VAL A 331 19.15 -11.14 -4.44
N SER A 332 18.45 -10.51 -5.40
CA SER A 332 18.57 -10.84 -6.83
C SER A 332 19.49 -9.93 -7.67
N GLY A 333 20.04 -8.85 -7.12
CA GLY A 333 20.93 -7.95 -7.89
C GLY A 333 21.34 -6.65 -7.19
N ARG A 334 20.71 -6.31 -6.06
CA ARG A 334 20.99 -5.13 -5.23
C ARG A 334 21.04 -3.83 -6.06
N SER A 335 22.10 -3.05 -5.92
CA SER A 335 22.25 -1.72 -6.52
C SER A 335 22.46 -1.69 -8.03
N ASN A 336 22.58 -2.85 -8.69
CA ASN A 336 22.72 -2.90 -10.15
C ASN A 336 21.36 -2.97 -10.87
N VAL A 337 20.25 -3.04 -10.12
CA VAL A 337 18.90 -3.10 -10.68
C VAL A 337 18.35 -1.67 -10.84
N PRO A 338 17.94 -1.25 -12.06
CA PRO A 338 17.30 0.05 -12.26
C PRO A 338 16.04 0.21 -11.40
N PHE A 339 15.75 1.42 -10.95
CA PHE A 339 14.62 1.71 -10.05
C PHE A 339 13.28 1.13 -10.56
N THR A 340 12.97 1.35 -11.84
CA THR A 340 11.75 0.81 -12.47
C THR A 340 11.67 -0.71 -12.39
N GLU A 341 12.80 -1.42 -12.57
CA GLU A 341 12.81 -2.87 -12.51
C GLU A 341 12.66 -3.38 -11.07
N TRP A 342 13.28 -2.70 -10.10
CA TRP A 342 13.00 -2.93 -8.69
C TRP A 342 11.49 -2.80 -8.41
N MET A 343 10.82 -1.73 -8.84
CA MET A 343 9.38 -1.56 -8.63
C MET A 343 8.56 -2.74 -9.20
N ARG A 344 8.91 -3.22 -10.39
CA ARG A 344 8.25 -4.40 -10.99
C ARG A 344 8.50 -5.69 -10.19
N MET A 345 9.67 -5.85 -9.60
CA MET A 345 9.98 -7.02 -8.77
C MET A 345 9.18 -7.01 -7.47
N ASP A 346 9.06 -5.84 -6.81
CA ASP A 346 8.27 -5.68 -5.59
C ASP A 346 6.77 -5.96 -5.86
N ILE A 347 6.23 -5.44 -6.97
CA ILE A 347 4.83 -5.68 -7.37
C ILE A 347 4.59 -7.16 -7.70
N ARG A 348 5.50 -7.79 -8.45
CA ARG A 348 5.42 -9.24 -8.74
C ARG A 348 5.44 -10.08 -7.47
N TYR A 349 6.32 -9.74 -6.51
CA TYR A 349 6.34 -10.39 -5.20
C TYR A 349 4.99 -10.25 -4.48
N ALA A 350 4.42 -9.04 -4.43
CA ALA A 350 3.13 -8.78 -3.79
C ALA A 350 1.97 -9.57 -4.42
N GLN A 351 2.06 -9.89 -5.71
CA GLN A 351 1.04 -10.68 -6.43
C GLN A 351 1.17 -12.20 -6.22
N SER A 352 2.32 -12.70 -5.81
CA SER A 352 2.60 -14.14 -5.74
C SER A 352 3.12 -14.64 -4.38
N VAL A 353 2.77 -13.93 -3.30
CA VAL A 353 3.27 -14.21 -1.95
C VAL A 353 3.03 -15.67 -1.57
N SER A 354 4.10 -16.38 -1.24
CA SER A 354 4.04 -17.77 -0.82
C SER A 354 5.15 -18.09 0.18
N LEU A 355 4.90 -19.07 1.04
CA LEU A 355 5.88 -19.54 2.03
C LEU A 355 7.21 -19.96 1.38
N LYS A 356 7.14 -20.63 0.22
CA LYS A 356 8.32 -21.06 -0.54
C LYS A 356 9.16 -19.86 -1.01
N GLN A 357 8.51 -18.82 -1.52
CA GLN A 357 9.19 -17.61 -1.98
C GLN A 357 9.85 -16.87 -0.82
N ASP A 358 9.14 -16.70 0.30
CA ASP A 358 9.68 -16.06 1.50
C ASP A 358 10.88 -16.83 2.07
N LEU A 359 10.77 -18.15 2.20
CA LEU A 359 11.88 -18.98 2.70
C LEU A 359 13.09 -18.90 1.77
N SER A 360 12.88 -18.88 0.45
CA SER A 360 13.95 -18.71 -0.54
C SER A 360 14.65 -17.36 -0.36
N ILE A 361 13.90 -16.26 -0.19
CA ILE A 361 14.49 -14.93 0.03
C ILE A 361 15.26 -14.90 1.36
N LEU A 362 14.72 -15.46 2.45
CA LEU A 362 15.41 -15.53 3.74
C LEU A 362 16.72 -16.32 3.66
N MET A 363 16.71 -17.49 2.98
CA MET A 363 17.91 -18.29 2.79
C MET A 363 18.98 -17.58 1.97
N LEU A 364 18.58 -16.80 0.95
CA LEU A 364 19.51 -15.98 0.18
C LEU A 364 20.01 -14.75 0.97
N THR A 365 19.24 -14.28 1.95
CA THR A 365 19.60 -13.14 2.80
C THR A 365 20.71 -13.47 3.80
N ALA A 366 20.72 -14.68 4.37
CA ALA A 366 21.69 -15.03 5.42
C ALA A 366 23.17 -14.95 4.96
N PRO A 367 23.60 -15.54 3.83
CA PRO A 367 24.96 -15.37 3.31
C PRO A 367 25.26 -13.91 2.94
N ALA A 368 24.24 -13.19 2.47
CA ALA A 368 24.32 -11.80 2.06
C ALA A 368 24.64 -10.85 3.24
N VAL A 369 24.15 -11.17 4.44
CA VAL A 369 24.46 -10.45 5.69
C VAL A 369 25.83 -10.90 6.24
N LEU A 370 26.11 -12.20 6.26
CA LEU A 370 27.34 -12.76 6.83
C LEU A 370 28.61 -12.39 6.05
N THR A 371 28.51 -12.29 4.72
CA THR A 371 29.67 -11.98 3.86
C THR A 371 29.94 -10.48 3.72
N GLY A 372 29.04 -9.62 4.21
CA GLY A 372 29.09 -8.16 4.00
C GLY A 372 29.07 -7.72 2.53
N LYS A 373 28.92 -8.66 1.57
CA LYS A 373 28.94 -8.38 0.13
C LYS A 373 27.70 -7.58 -0.24
N GLY A 374 27.87 -6.27 -0.44
CA GLY A 374 26.83 -5.35 -0.89
C GLY A 374 26.21 -4.49 0.21
N ALA A 375 26.79 -4.47 1.41
CA ALA A 375 26.73 -3.27 2.24
C ALA A 375 27.79 -2.30 1.70
N ASN A 376 27.40 -1.04 1.51
CA ASN A 376 28.22 0.00 0.86
C ASN A 376 29.65 0.09 1.39
#